data_AF-A0A9D8ETG9-F1
#
_entry.id   AF-A0A9D8ETG9-F1
#
_cell.length_a   1.000
_cell.length_b   1.000
_cell.length_c   1.000
_cell.angle_alpha   90.00
_cell.angle_beta   90.00
_cell.angle_gamma   90.00
#
_symmetry.space_group_name_H-M   'P 1'
#
loop_
_entity.id
_entity.type
_entity.pdbx_description
1 polymer ?
#
loop_
_entity_poly.entity_id
_entity_poly.type
_entity_poly.pdbx_seq_one_letter_code
_entity_poly.pdbx_strand_id
1 'polypeptide(L)'
;MTLADIAEEAGVTAGLLVQRFGSKRDLLLALSERFSGRTAEMFMGLRAQHRSALAALRAYSDGMAHLAATPAALARNFAYLQIDFTDPDFRKHLSTQAVATCDELQKLIREVMDAGDLVDTTNPRQLARTIEAVVSGSMMSWAFYQEGTAAKWMRQDLDAVLRP
;
A
#
# COMPACT_ATOMS: atom_id res chain seq x y z
N MET A 1 -11.45 8.62 16.36
CA MET A 1 -10.34 9.48 15.91
C MET A 1 -10.88 10.83 15.43
N THR A 2 -10.90 11.80 16.33
CA THR A 2 -11.20 13.22 16.11
C THR A 2 -9.92 14.01 15.80
N LEU A 3 -10.03 15.29 15.46
CA LEU A 3 -8.84 16.17 15.37
C LEU A 3 -8.15 16.35 16.72
N ALA A 4 -8.88 16.27 17.83
CA ALA A 4 -8.29 16.34 19.16
C ALA A 4 -7.44 15.09 19.44
N ASP A 5 -7.95 13.91 19.10
CA ASP A 5 -7.21 12.64 19.23
C ASP A 5 -5.90 12.70 18.41
N ILE A 6 -5.94 13.25 17.20
CA ILE A 6 -4.76 13.40 16.32
C ILE A 6 -3.76 14.40 16.91
N ALA A 7 -4.24 15.50 17.47
CA ALA A 7 -3.39 16.53 18.06
C ALA A 7 -2.63 15.99 19.27
N GLU A 8 -3.33 15.25 20.14
CA GLU A 8 -2.74 14.60 21.29
C GLU A 8 -1.64 13.61 20.88
N GLU A 9 -1.92 12.73 19.91
CA GLU A 9 -0.95 11.76 19.41
C GLU A 9 0.26 12.44 18.74
N ALA A 10 0.06 13.56 18.06
CA ALA A 10 1.11 14.32 17.40
C ALA A 10 1.86 15.28 18.35
N GLY A 11 1.49 15.37 19.63
CA GLY A 11 2.10 16.28 20.59
C GLY A 11 1.87 17.77 20.29
N VAL A 12 0.75 18.09 19.62
CA VAL A 12 0.37 19.47 19.25
C VAL A 12 -1.00 19.82 19.82
N THR A 13 -1.39 21.11 19.74
CA THR A 13 -2.73 21.52 20.17
C THR A 13 -3.76 21.27 19.06
N ALA A 14 -5.00 20.94 19.42
CA ALA A 14 -6.09 20.83 18.46
C ALA A 14 -6.33 22.15 17.70
N GLY A 15 -6.14 23.29 18.38
CA GLY A 15 -6.20 24.61 17.78
C GLY A 15 -5.18 24.83 16.66
N LEU A 16 -3.96 24.28 16.79
CA LEU A 16 -2.94 24.34 15.73
C LEU A 16 -3.36 23.55 14.49
N LEU A 17 -3.95 22.36 14.67
CA LEU A 17 -4.46 21.58 13.54
C LEU A 17 -5.63 22.26 12.85
N VAL A 18 -6.56 22.84 13.61
CA VAL A 18 -7.68 23.64 13.06
C VAL A 18 -7.16 24.88 12.32
N GLN A 19 -6.15 25.58 12.87
CA GLN A 19 -5.56 26.74 12.19
C GLN A 19 -4.88 26.36 10.87
N ARG A 20 -4.16 25.22 10.85
CA ARG A 20 -3.37 24.81 9.68
C ARG A 20 -4.18 24.13 8.59
N PHE A 21 -5.20 23.35 8.97
CA PHE A 21 -5.96 22.50 8.06
C PHE A 21 -7.45 22.82 8.02
N GLY A 22 -8.00 23.54 9.00
CA GLY A 22 -9.42 23.86 9.07
C GLY A 22 -10.26 22.70 9.60
N SER A 23 -10.23 21.58 8.89
CA SER A 23 -11.06 20.41 9.21
C SER A 23 -10.28 19.10 9.20
N LYS A 24 -10.86 18.04 9.79
CA LYS A 24 -10.32 16.68 9.70
C LYS A 24 -10.23 16.22 8.24
N ARG A 25 -11.24 16.57 7.43
CA ARG A 25 -11.28 16.22 6.01
C ARG A 25 -10.08 16.82 5.29
N ASP A 26 -9.83 18.11 5.48
CA ASP A 26 -8.76 18.81 4.78
C ASP A 26 -7.37 18.37 5.25
N LEU A 27 -7.23 18.01 6.53
CA LEU A 27 -6.03 17.33 7.03
C LEU A 27 -5.79 16.00 6.30
N LEU A 28 -6.82 15.15 6.21
CA LEU A 28 -6.71 13.86 5.51
C LEU A 28 -6.44 14.06 4.02
N LEU A 29 -7.05 15.06 3.39
CA LEU A 29 -6.83 15.36 1.97
C LEU A 29 -5.39 15.80 1.72
N ALA A 30 -4.84 16.68 2.57
CA ALA A 30 -3.44 17.08 2.49
C ALA A 30 -2.47 15.90 2.70
N LEU A 31 -2.84 14.93 3.55
CA LEU A 31 -2.08 13.68 3.68
C LEU A 31 -2.16 12.84 2.41
N SER A 32 -3.35 12.63 1.85
CA SER A 32 -3.54 11.87 0.60
C SER A 32 -2.79 12.49 -0.58
N GLU A 33 -2.79 13.82 -0.70
CA GLU A 33 -1.98 14.55 -1.68
C GLU A 33 -0.49 14.23 -1.50
N ARG A 34 0.03 14.40 -0.28
CA ARG A 34 1.44 14.13 0.03
C ARG A 34 1.83 12.68 -0.24
N PHE A 35 0.98 11.71 0.07
CA PHE A 35 1.28 10.29 -0.15
C PHE A 35 1.19 9.89 -1.63
N SER A 36 0.24 10.45 -2.38
CA SER A 36 0.06 10.14 -3.80
C SER A 36 1.30 10.47 -4.65
N GLY A 37 2.07 11.49 -4.27
CA GLY A 37 3.30 11.89 -4.96
C GLY A 37 4.56 11.08 -4.59
N ARG A 38 4.50 10.15 -3.64
CA ARG A 38 5.69 9.51 -3.05
C ARG A 38 5.86 8.03 -3.38
N THR A 39 5.01 7.48 -4.25
CA THR A 39 5.11 6.06 -4.65
C THR A 39 6.47 5.72 -5.25
N ALA A 40 6.99 6.55 -6.16
CA ALA A 40 8.30 6.31 -6.76
C ALA A 40 9.44 6.34 -5.71
N GLU A 41 9.39 7.27 -4.74
CA GLU A 41 10.37 7.34 -3.65
C GLU A 41 10.32 6.10 -2.76
N MET A 42 9.11 5.62 -2.42
CA MET A 42 8.92 4.40 -1.64
C MET A 42 9.57 3.19 -2.34
N PHE A 43 9.29 3.00 -3.62
CA PHE A 43 9.84 1.89 -4.40
C PHE A 43 11.35 2.01 -4.62
N MET A 44 11.87 3.23 -4.80
CA MET A 44 13.32 3.48 -4.80
C MET A 44 13.97 3.07 -3.47
N GLY A 45 13.32 3.39 -2.34
CA GLY A 45 13.75 2.96 -1.02
C GLY A 45 13.78 1.44 -0.86
N LEU A 46 12.73 0.74 -1.32
CA LEU A 46 12.68 -0.73 -1.32
C LEU A 46 13.82 -1.34 -2.13
N ARG A 47 14.06 -0.83 -3.34
CA ARG A 47 15.18 -1.29 -4.18
C ARG A 47 16.54 -1.08 -3.49
N ALA A 48 16.74 0.07 -2.86
CA ALA A 48 18.01 0.37 -2.19
C ALA A 48 18.27 -0.49 -0.94
N GLN A 49 17.22 -0.94 -0.25
CA GLN A 49 17.33 -1.70 0.99
C GLN A 49 17.45 -3.22 0.78
N HIS A 50 17.13 -3.72 -0.41
CA HIS A 50 17.06 -5.15 -0.70
C HIS A 50 18.04 -5.58 -1.79
N ARG A 51 18.59 -6.79 -1.63
CA ARG A 51 19.68 -7.30 -2.49
C ARG A 51 19.22 -7.75 -3.89
N SER A 52 17.92 -7.90 -4.12
CA SER A 52 17.36 -8.28 -5.41
C SER A 52 15.97 -7.67 -5.62
N ALA A 53 15.56 -7.56 -6.88
CA ALA A 53 14.22 -7.07 -7.24
C ALA A 53 13.11 -7.97 -6.66
N LEU A 54 13.33 -9.29 -6.61
CA LEU A 54 12.42 -10.24 -5.99
C LEU A 54 12.28 -9.99 -4.48
N ALA A 55 13.39 -9.70 -3.79
CA ALA A 55 13.36 -9.34 -2.37
C ALA A 55 12.64 -8.01 -2.13
N ALA A 56 12.83 -7.01 -2.99
CA ALA A 56 12.08 -5.76 -2.92
C ALA A 56 10.58 -5.95 -3.17
N LEU A 57 10.18 -6.88 -4.05
CA LEU A 57 8.77 -7.20 -4.33
C LEU A 57 8.11 -7.88 -3.11
N ARG A 58 8.82 -8.78 -2.45
CA ARG A 58 8.37 -9.38 -1.19
C ARG A 58 8.25 -8.32 -0.08
N ALA A 59 9.20 -7.40 0.00
CA ALA A 59 9.17 -6.31 0.96
C ALA A 59 8.01 -5.33 0.72
N TYR A 60 7.63 -5.09 -0.55
CA TYR A 60 6.40 -4.36 -0.87
C TYR A 60 5.16 -5.04 -0.27
N SER A 61 5.03 -6.37 -0.44
CA SER A 61 3.92 -7.14 0.16
C SER A 61 3.92 -7.09 1.68
N ASP A 62 5.10 -7.21 2.31
CA ASP A 62 5.26 -7.05 3.76
C ASP A 62 4.85 -5.64 4.23
N GLY A 63 5.22 -4.62 3.46
CA GLY A 63 4.81 -3.23 3.70
C GLY A 63 3.29 -3.06 3.68
N MET A 64 2.62 -3.65 2.68
CA MET A 64 1.16 -3.67 2.60
C MET A 64 0.53 -4.39 3.80
N ALA A 65 1.15 -5.45 4.30
CA ALA A 65 0.64 -6.18 5.46
C ALA A 65 0.61 -5.34 6.76
N HIS A 66 1.37 -4.25 6.85
CA HIS A 66 1.26 -3.31 7.99
C HIS A 66 -0.10 -2.62 8.06
N LEU A 67 -0.82 -2.50 6.93
CA LEU A 67 -2.22 -2.03 6.93
C LEU A 67 -3.16 -3.03 7.63
N ALA A 68 -2.73 -4.27 7.82
CA ALA A 68 -3.46 -5.35 8.45
C ALA A 68 -2.71 -5.95 9.64
N ALA A 69 -1.95 -5.13 10.38
CA ALA A 69 -1.21 -5.59 11.56
C ALA A 69 -2.13 -6.27 12.61
N THR A 70 -3.38 -5.82 12.71
CA THR A 70 -4.45 -6.45 13.48
C THR A 70 -5.78 -6.33 12.71
N PRO A 71 -6.79 -7.16 13.02
CA PRO A 71 -8.11 -7.03 12.39
C PRO A 71 -8.75 -5.64 12.62
N ALA A 72 -8.54 -5.07 13.81
CA ALA A 72 -9.00 -3.71 14.12
C ALA A 72 -8.25 -2.63 13.32
N ALA A 73 -6.95 -2.81 13.06
CA ALA A 73 -6.20 -1.91 12.19
C ALA A 73 -6.71 -1.97 10.74
N LEU A 74 -6.97 -3.18 10.24
CA LEU A 74 -7.51 -3.36 8.89
C LEU A 74 -8.91 -2.74 8.75
N ALA A 75 -9.82 -2.97 9.70
CA ALA A 75 -11.15 -2.38 9.70
C ALA A 75 -11.09 -0.84 9.69
N ARG A 76 -10.19 -0.25 10.48
CA ARG A 76 -9.95 1.20 10.47
C ARG A 76 -9.43 1.69 9.11
N ASN A 77 -8.51 0.95 8.50
CA ASN A 77 -7.98 1.31 7.18
C ASN A 77 -9.05 1.19 6.07
N PHE A 78 -9.98 0.23 6.17
CA PHE A 78 -11.12 0.18 5.25
C PHE A 78 -12.10 1.35 5.43
N ALA A 79 -12.28 1.86 6.65
CA ALA A 79 -13.07 3.07 6.85
C ALA A 79 -12.44 4.29 6.16
N TYR A 80 -11.10 4.39 6.12
CA TYR A 80 -10.41 5.42 5.32
C TYR A 80 -10.55 5.16 3.82
N LEU A 81 -10.37 3.91 3.37
CA LEU A 81 -10.50 3.56 1.96
C LEU A 81 -11.92 3.82 1.42
N GLN A 82 -12.96 3.68 2.25
CA GLN A 82 -14.32 4.08 1.89
C GLN A 82 -14.41 5.59 1.56
N ILE A 83 -13.73 6.44 2.32
CA ILE A 83 -13.66 7.88 2.03
C ILE A 83 -12.95 8.08 0.69
N ASP A 84 -11.81 7.41 0.49
CA ASP A 84 -11.03 7.52 -0.76
C ASP A 84 -11.82 7.12 -2.01
N PHE A 85 -12.75 6.16 -1.90
CA PHE A 85 -13.60 5.75 -3.01
C PHE A 85 -14.78 6.69 -3.30
N THR A 86 -15.33 7.31 -2.26
CA THR A 86 -16.61 8.05 -2.34
C THR A 86 -16.44 9.56 -2.46
N ASP A 87 -15.36 10.12 -1.95
CA ASP A 87 -15.06 11.56 -2.05
C ASP A 87 -14.21 11.83 -3.31
N PRO A 88 -14.68 12.66 -4.27
CA PRO A 88 -13.98 12.92 -5.52
C PRO A 88 -12.56 13.47 -5.37
N ASP A 89 -12.31 14.29 -4.34
CA ASP A 89 -10.99 14.90 -4.12
C ASP A 89 -9.97 13.82 -3.70
N PHE A 90 -10.39 12.91 -2.83
CA PHE A 90 -9.56 11.77 -2.40
C PHE A 90 -9.39 10.74 -3.51
N ARG A 91 -10.45 10.48 -4.29
CA ARG A 91 -10.42 9.53 -5.42
C ARG A 91 -9.34 9.88 -6.43
N LYS A 92 -9.09 11.17 -6.67
CA LYS A 92 -8.00 11.64 -7.55
C LYS A 92 -6.63 11.17 -7.05
N HIS A 93 -6.37 11.32 -5.75
CA HIS A 93 -5.11 10.90 -5.13
C HIS A 93 -4.97 9.38 -5.10
N LEU A 94 -6.05 8.65 -4.77
CA LEU A 94 -6.08 7.19 -4.84
C LEU A 94 -5.76 6.68 -6.25
N SER A 95 -6.37 7.27 -7.27
CA SER A 95 -6.14 6.87 -8.67
C SER A 95 -4.70 7.16 -9.11
N THR A 96 -4.16 8.30 -8.71
CA THR A 96 -2.76 8.68 -8.98
C THR A 96 -1.79 7.68 -8.34
N GLN A 97 -2.02 7.33 -7.08
CA GLN A 97 -1.22 6.36 -6.36
C GLN A 97 -1.31 4.97 -7.01
N ALA A 98 -2.51 4.49 -7.35
CA ALA A 98 -2.71 3.18 -7.97
C ALA A 98 -1.99 3.03 -9.32
N VAL A 99 -2.07 4.05 -10.18
CA VAL A 99 -1.34 4.05 -11.46
C VAL A 99 0.17 4.01 -11.22
N ALA A 100 0.68 4.85 -10.32
CA ALA A 100 2.10 4.89 -9.99
C ALA A 100 2.60 3.56 -9.40
N THR A 101 1.82 2.91 -8.54
CA THR A 101 2.16 1.61 -7.94
C THR A 101 2.23 0.53 -9.01
N CYS A 102 1.25 0.48 -9.90
CA CYS A 102 1.25 -0.48 -11.00
C CYS A 102 2.47 -0.29 -11.92
N ASP A 103 2.86 0.96 -12.21
CA ASP A 103 4.05 1.26 -13.03
C ASP A 103 5.35 0.87 -12.33
N GLU A 104 5.47 1.10 -11.02
CA GLU A 104 6.65 0.70 -10.25
C GLU A 104 6.77 -0.82 -10.09
N LEU A 105 5.65 -1.52 -9.87
CA LEU A 105 5.60 -2.98 -9.86
C LEU A 105 6.01 -3.55 -11.21
N GLN A 106 5.53 -2.99 -12.32
CA GLN A 106 5.95 -3.39 -13.66
C GLN A 106 7.46 -3.26 -13.89
N LYS A 107 8.08 -2.18 -13.40
CA LYS A 107 9.54 -2.00 -13.46
C LYS A 107 10.25 -3.08 -12.66
N LEU A 108 9.79 -3.32 -11.43
CA LEU A 108 10.39 -4.31 -10.54
C LEU A 108 10.27 -5.73 -11.12
N ILE A 109 9.14 -6.08 -11.72
CA ILE A 109 8.94 -7.37 -12.38
C ILE A 109 9.89 -7.56 -13.56
N ARG A 110 10.12 -6.52 -14.36
CA ARG A 110 11.11 -6.58 -15.45
C ARG A 110 12.51 -6.86 -14.90
N GLU A 111 12.91 -6.22 -13.80
CA GLU A 111 14.19 -6.49 -13.15
C GLU A 111 14.29 -7.94 -12.62
N VAL A 112 13.18 -8.53 -12.17
CA VAL A 112 13.12 -9.95 -11.78
C VAL A 112 13.28 -10.87 -13.00
N MET A 113 12.64 -10.52 -14.13
CA MET A 113 12.82 -11.27 -15.39
C MET A 113 14.26 -11.19 -15.90
N ASP A 114 14.87 -10.00 -15.89
CA ASP A 114 16.26 -9.79 -16.32
C ASP A 114 17.27 -10.59 -15.47
N ALA A 115 16.91 -10.89 -14.22
CA ALA A 115 17.69 -11.75 -13.33
C ALA A 115 17.49 -13.26 -13.57
N GLY A 116 16.53 -13.65 -14.42
CA GLY A 116 16.18 -15.06 -14.68
C GLY A 116 15.31 -15.71 -13.61
N ASP A 117 14.74 -14.92 -12.70
CA ASP A 117 13.88 -15.40 -11.61
C ASP A 117 12.41 -15.59 -12.05
N LEU A 118 12.06 -15.21 -13.28
CA LEU A 118 10.75 -15.41 -13.91
C LEU A 118 10.91 -15.91 -15.35
N VAL A 119 9.89 -16.59 -15.88
CA VAL A 119 9.88 -17.06 -17.27
C VAL A 119 9.79 -15.89 -18.25
N ASP A 120 10.54 -15.95 -19.36
CA ASP A 120 10.66 -14.87 -20.35
C ASP A 120 9.34 -14.48 -21.03
N THR A 121 8.36 -15.38 -21.03
CA THR A 121 7.01 -15.14 -21.59
C THR A 121 6.09 -14.37 -20.64
N THR A 122 6.55 -14.04 -19.43
CA THR A 122 5.79 -13.27 -18.44
C THR A 122 5.44 -11.89 -18.99
N ASN A 123 4.17 -11.50 -18.90
CA ASN A 123 3.74 -10.14 -19.19
C ASN A 123 3.83 -9.28 -17.92
N PRO A 124 4.76 -8.30 -17.82
CA PRO A 124 4.97 -7.54 -16.58
C PRO A 124 3.74 -6.74 -16.14
N ARG A 125 2.96 -6.23 -17.10
CA ARG A 125 1.74 -5.46 -16.82
C ARG A 125 0.65 -6.34 -16.26
N GLN A 126 0.45 -7.51 -16.85
CA GLN A 126 -0.53 -8.47 -16.34
C GLN A 126 -0.12 -8.97 -14.96
N LEU A 127 1.14 -9.35 -14.78
CA LEU A 127 1.65 -9.83 -13.50
C LEU A 127 1.57 -8.75 -12.41
N ALA A 128 1.86 -7.48 -12.71
CA ALA A 128 1.67 -6.39 -11.74
C ALA A 128 0.23 -6.29 -11.24
N ARG A 129 -0.75 -6.34 -12.14
CA ARG A 129 -2.17 -6.34 -11.76
C ARG A 129 -2.58 -7.58 -10.97
N THR A 130 -2.05 -8.75 -11.34
CA THR A 130 -2.27 -9.99 -10.59
C THR A 130 -1.71 -9.90 -9.18
N ILE A 131 -0.48 -9.37 -9.02
CA ILE A 131 0.14 -9.17 -7.71
C ILE A 131 -0.68 -8.22 -6.85
N GLU A 132 -1.13 -7.06 -7.38
CA GLU A 132 -1.98 -6.14 -6.62
C GLU A 132 -3.29 -6.78 -6.17
N ALA A 133 -3.94 -7.54 -7.06
CA ALA A 133 -5.17 -8.25 -6.75
C ALA A 133 -4.96 -9.33 -5.68
N VAL A 134 -3.87 -10.09 -5.78
CA VAL A 134 -3.54 -11.15 -4.82
C VAL A 134 -3.17 -10.54 -3.47
N VAL A 135 -2.24 -9.59 -3.40
CA VAL A 135 -1.85 -8.90 -2.16
C VAL A 135 -3.08 -8.31 -1.44
N SER A 136 -3.97 -7.62 -2.18
CA SER A 136 -5.19 -7.04 -1.61
C SER A 136 -6.21 -8.10 -1.19
N GLY A 137 -6.38 -9.13 -2.02
CA GLY A 137 -7.29 -10.25 -1.78
C GLY A 137 -6.86 -11.11 -0.59
N SER A 138 -5.57 -11.39 -0.45
CA SER A 138 -4.98 -12.11 0.68
C SER A 138 -5.16 -11.34 1.99
N MET A 139 -4.96 -10.02 1.96
CA MET A 139 -5.22 -9.16 3.11
C MET A 139 -6.69 -9.20 3.54
N MET A 140 -7.61 -9.11 2.57
CA MET A 140 -9.05 -9.22 2.83
C MET A 140 -9.45 -10.61 3.35
N SER A 141 -8.90 -11.66 2.74
CA SER A 141 -9.20 -13.05 3.10
C SER A 141 -8.68 -13.38 4.49
N TRP A 142 -7.47 -12.94 4.83
CA TRP A 142 -6.94 -13.04 6.18
C TRP A 142 -7.87 -12.39 7.22
N ALA A 143 -8.55 -11.29 6.88
CA ALA A 143 -9.50 -10.64 7.79
C ALA A 143 -10.70 -11.53 8.19
N PHE A 144 -11.07 -12.47 7.32
CA PHE A 144 -12.16 -13.42 7.55
C PHE A 144 -11.75 -14.55 8.49
N TYR A 145 -10.53 -15.07 8.32
CA TYR A 145 -10.05 -16.25 9.06
C TYR A 145 -9.26 -15.86 10.32
N GLN A 146 -8.48 -14.77 10.26
CA GLN A 146 -7.65 -14.23 11.34
C GLN A 146 -6.62 -15.22 11.91
N GLU A 147 -6.22 -16.20 11.12
CA GLU A 147 -5.22 -17.20 11.52
C GLU A 147 -3.81 -16.72 11.20
N GLY A 148 -2.93 -16.67 12.20
CA GLY A 148 -1.57 -16.16 12.00
C GLY A 148 -1.55 -14.67 11.59
N THR A 149 -0.53 -14.26 10.84
CA THR A 149 -0.33 -12.85 10.46
C THR A 149 -0.70 -12.61 8.99
N ALA A 150 -1.26 -11.42 8.70
CA ALA A 150 -1.53 -10.99 7.32
C ALA A 150 -0.27 -11.07 6.45
N ALA A 151 0.90 -10.69 6.99
CA ALA A 151 2.17 -10.76 6.30
C ALA A 151 2.52 -12.19 5.84
N LYS A 152 2.23 -13.21 6.66
CA LYS A 152 2.47 -14.61 6.29
C LYS A 152 1.58 -15.03 5.12
N TRP A 153 0.29 -14.69 5.17
CA TRP A 153 -0.68 -15.02 4.11
C TRP A 153 -0.29 -14.34 2.79
N MET A 154 -0.10 -13.03 2.83
CA MET A 154 0.24 -12.22 1.65
C MET A 154 1.57 -12.65 1.03
N ARG A 155 2.56 -13.05 1.84
CA ARG A 155 3.83 -13.58 1.33
C ARG A 155 3.66 -14.94 0.66
N GLN A 156 2.89 -15.85 1.27
CA GLN A 156 2.63 -17.18 0.71
C GLN A 156 1.91 -17.09 -0.63
N ASP A 157 0.89 -16.23 -0.72
CA ASP A 157 0.11 -16.06 -1.95
C ASP A 157 0.91 -15.33 -3.03
N LEU A 158 1.71 -14.33 -2.65
CA LEU A 158 2.65 -13.68 -3.58
C LEU A 158 3.66 -14.70 -4.14
N ASP A 159 4.30 -15.50 -3.27
CA ASP A 159 5.25 -16.51 -3.70
C ASP A 159 4.58 -17.58 -4.59
N ALA A 160 3.31 -17.90 -4.37
CA ALA A 160 2.57 -18.82 -5.23
C ALA A 160 2.36 -18.26 -6.65
N VAL A 161 2.09 -16.96 -6.78
CA VAL A 161 1.94 -16.27 -8.07
C VAL A 161 3.26 -16.13 -8.82
N LEU A 162 4.37 -16.01 -8.09
CA LEU A 162 5.71 -15.84 -8.66
C LEU A 162 6.40 -17.17 -9.00
N ARG A 163 5.82 -18.32 -8.62
CA ARG A 163 6.36 -19.62 -9.02
C ARG A 163 6.25 -19.80 -10.54
N PRO A 164 7.29 -20.36 -11.20
CA PRO A 164 7.25 -20.72 -12.62
C PRO A 164 6.10 -21.66 -13.00
#